data_AF-A0A949UCL9-F1
#
_entry.id   AF-A0A949UCL9-F1
#
_cell.length_a   1.000
_cell.length_b   1.000
_cell.length_c   1.000
_cell.angle_alpha   90.00
_cell.angle_beta   90.00
_cell.angle_gamma   90.00
#
_symmetry.space_group_name_H-M   'P 1'
#
loop_
_entity.id
_entity.type
_entity.pdbx_description
1 polymer ?
#
loop_
_entity_poly.entity_id
_entity_poly.type
_entity_poly.pdbx_seq_one_letter_code
_entity_poly.pdbx_strand_id
1 'polypeptide(L)' 'KLPQYRIVSEQLSARSNLFEVECVLPDGDERASGRGSSRQRAEQDAAAEMLKSLQ' A
#
# COMPACT_ATOMS: atom_id res chain seq x y z
N LYS A 1 14.38 -0.46 -11.29
CA LYS A 1 14.34 0.42 -10.08
C LYS A 1 13.49 -0.28 -9.01
N LEU A 2 13.44 0.20 -7.75
CA LEU A 2 12.59 -0.41 -6.71
C LEU A 2 11.18 0.22 -6.69
N PRO A 3 10.13 -0.52 -6.27
CA PRO A 3 8.79 0.03 -6.04
C PRO A 3 8.81 1.17 -5.02
N GLN A 4 7.93 2.16 -5.21
CA GLN A 4 7.73 3.27 -4.27
C GLN A 4 6.43 3.08 -3.51
N TYR A 5 6.44 3.44 -2.22
CA TYR A 5 5.27 3.37 -1.35
C TYR A 5 4.94 4.74 -0.77
N ARG A 6 3.65 5.06 -0.73
CA ARG A 6 3.15 6.30 -0.14
C ARG A 6 1.87 6.05 0.65
N ILE A 7 1.78 6.60 1.86
CA ILE A 7 0.53 6.65 2.61
C ILE A 7 -0.41 7.65 1.93
N VAL A 8 -1.60 7.20 1.56
CA VAL A 8 -2.64 8.04 0.96
C VAL A 8 -3.77 8.35 1.93
N SER A 9 -3.93 7.54 2.98
CA SER A 9 -4.88 7.80 4.07
C SER A 9 -4.36 7.22 5.40
N GLU A 10 -4.62 7.94 6.49
CA GLU A 10 -4.33 7.51 7.85
C GLU A 10 -5.51 7.90 8.76
N GLN A 11 -6.14 6.90 9.37
CA GLN A 11 -7.23 7.07 10.32
C GLN A 11 -6.78 6.47 11.66
N LEU A 12 -6.53 7.34 12.64
CA LEU A 12 -6.13 6.94 13.98
C LEU A 12 -7.28 7.20 14.94
N SER A 13 -7.54 6.24 15.81
CA SER A 13 -8.54 6.37 16.88
C SER A 13 -8.04 5.69 18.15
N ALA A 14 -8.75 5.90 19.26
CA ALA A 14 -8.41 5.27 20.54
C ALA A 14 -8.53 3.73 20.53
N ARG A 15 -9.18 3.12 19.53
CA ARG A 15 -9.43 1.66 19.47
C ARG A 15 -8.81 0.98 18.26
N SER A 16 -8.56 1.72 17.18
CA SER A 16 -8.02 1.16 15.95
C SER A 16 -7.29 2.22 15.12
N ASN A 17 -6.30 1.74 14.39
CA ASN A 17 -5.63 2.49 13.35
C ASN A 17 -5.94 1.82 12.01
N LEU A 18 -6.13 2.62 10.98
CA LEU A 18 -6.24 2.17 9.60
C LEU A 18 -5.32 3.03 8.73
N PHE A 19 -4.44 2.36 8.01
CA PHE A 19 -3.53 2.94 7.04
C PHE A 19 -3.93 2.47 5.66
N GLU A 20 -3.86 3.37 4.68
CA GLU A 20 -3.96 3.07 3.27
C GLU A 20 -2.68 3.52 2.58
N VAL A 21 -2.06 2.61 1.84
CA VAL A 21 -0.79 2.81 1.15
C VAL A 21 -0.97 2.48 -0.32
N GLU A 22 -0.37 3.28 -1.18
CA GLU A 22 -0.21 3.01 -2.60
C GLU A 22 1.21 2.51 -2.90
N CYS A 23 1.31 1.42 -3.66
CA CYS A 23 2.51 0.89 -4.28
C CYS A 23 2.54 1.30 -5.76
N VAL A 24 3.64 1.90 -6.20
CA VAL A 24 3.84 2.36 -7.58
C VAL A 24 5.09 1.74 -8.16
N LEU A 25 4.97 1.11 -9.34
CA LEU A 25 6.13 0.61 -10.06
C LEU A 25 6.81 1.76 -10.81
N PRO A 26 8.15 1.85 -10.77
CA PRO A 26 8.90 3.00 -11.28
C PRO A 26 9.11 2.99 -12.81
N ASP A 27 8.77 1.89 -13.47
CA ASP A 27 9.02 1.65 -14.88
C ASP A 27 7.71 1.42 -15.67
N GLY A 28 6.55 1.71 -15.06
CA GLY A 28 5.23 1.60 -15.67
C GLY A 28 4.17 2.47 -14.97
N ASP A 29 2.91 2.33 -15.38
CA ASP A 29 1.76 3.08 -14.83
C ASP A 29 1.00 2.27 -13.76
N GLU A 30 1.47 1.08 -13.43
CA GLU A 30 0.87 0.18 -12.46
C GLU A 30 0.91 0.79 -11.06
N ARG A 31 -0.28 0.87 -10.46
CA ARG A 31 -0.50 1.28 -9.08
C ARG A 31 -1.41 0.28 -8.40
N ALA A 32 -1.09 -0.04 -7.15
CA ALA A 32 -1.94 -0.87 -6.32
C ALA A 32 -2.06 -0.27 -4.92
N SER A 33 -3.24 -0.29 -4.34
CA SER A 33 -3.50 0.17 -2.99
C SER A 33 -3.63 -1.01 -2.03
N GLY A 34 -3.16 -0.84 -0.80
CA GLY A 34 -3.34 -1.79 0.28
C GLY A 34 -3.65 -1.12 1.60
N ARG A 35 -4.23 -1.88 2.52
CA ARG A 35 -4.70 -1.39 3.82
C ARG A 35 -4.21 -2.23 4.99
N GLY A 36 -4.05 -1.62 6.14
CA GLY A 36 -3.59 -2.33 7.34
C GLY A 36 -3.70 -1.52 8.62
N SER A 37 -3.63 -2.22 9.75
CA SER A 37 -3.60 -1.58 11.08
C SER A 37 -2.26 -0.90 11.42
N SER A 38 -1.26 -1.11 10.58
CA SER A 38 0.04 -0.42 10.59
C SER A 38 0.47 -0.09 9.17
N ARG A 39 1.38 0.87 9.04
CA ARG A 39 1.99 1.25 7.75
C ARG A 39 2.59 0.04 7.04
N GLN A 40 3.39 -0.76 7.74
CA GLN A 40 4.01 -1.97 7.20
C GLN A 40 2.97 -2.99 6.70
N ARG A 41 1.85 -3.16 7.42
CA ARG A 41 0.79 -4.09 6.99
C ARG A 41 0.11 -3.59 5.72
N ALA A 42 -0.14 -2.28 5.62
CA ALA A 42 -0.70 -1.66 4.42
C ALA A 42 0.25 -1.74 3.21
N GLU A 43 1.55 -1.58 3.43
CA GLU A 43 2.58 -1.77 2.38
C GLU A 43 2.60 -3.21 1.87
N GLN A 44 2.58 -4.20 2.77
CA GLN A 44 2.56 -5.61 2.39
C GLN A 44 1.30 -5.98 1.60
N ASP A 45 0.14 -5.45 2.02
CA ASP A 45 -1.13 -5.62 1.31
C ASP A 45 -1.06 -4.98 -0.10
N ALA A 46 -0.52 -3.76 -0.21
CA ALA A 46 -0.36 -3.07 -1.49
C ALA A 46 0.60 -3.82 -2.43
N ALA A 47 1.67 -4.41 -1.88
CA ALA A 47 2.60 -5.25 -2.62
C ALA A 47 1.95 -6.54 -3.10
N ALA A 48 1.08 -7.17 -2.28
CA ALA A 48 0.34 -8.36 -2.67
C ALA A 48 -0.66 -8.07 -3.80
N GLU A 49 -1.38 -6.94 -3.73
CA GLU A 49 -2.27 -6.50 -4.82
C GLU A 49 -1.49 -6.16 -6.09
N MET A 50 -0.33 -5.49 -5.98
CA MET A 50 0.56 -5.24 -7.11
C MET A 50 0.98 -6.56 -7.77
N LEU A 51 1.44 -7.54 -6.99
CA LEU A 51 1.87 -8.82 -7.53
C LEU A 51 0.74 -9.55 -8.27
N LYS A 52 -0.50 -9.48 -7.76
CA LYS A 52 -1.68 -10.04 -8.44
C LYS A 52 -1.97 -9.34 -9.77
N SER A 53 -1.74 -8.03 -9.85
CA SER A 53 -1.99 -7.25 -11.08
C SER A 53 -0.98 -7.49 -12.20
N LEU A 54 0.18 -8.07 -11.88
CA LEU A 54 1.25 -8.39 -12.83
C LEU A 54 1.19 -9.82 -13.39
N GLN A 55 0.22 -10.62 -12.95
CA GLN A 55 0.00 -12.00 -13.39
C GLN A 55 -1.08 -12.08 -14.47
#